data_AF-A0A8H5FHY8-F1
#
_entry.id   AF-A0A8H5FHY8-F1
#
_cell.length_a   1.000
_cell.length_b   1.000
_cell.length_c   1.000
_cell.angle_alpha   90.00
_cell.angle_beta   90.00
_cell.angle_gamma   90.00
#
_symmetry.space_group_name_H-M   'P 1'
#
loop_
_entity.id
_entity.type
_entity.pdbx_description
1 polymer ?
#
loop_
_entity_poly.entity_id
_entity_poly.type
_entity_poly.pdbx_seq_one_letter_code
_entity_poly.pdbx_strand_id
1 'polypeptide(L)'
;MRPSVTRLISRGARAALTAARVSSPQRYIRPTRPTCPFALQHTRWLSTPAPFINESHLTVDRYNELSDMTMDSMLESLETLLDDLGNPEYEVEYHSGVLTLHLGEHGTYVINKQPPNMQIWLSSPHSGPKRYDYSDDRDDWIYSRDDRSLGELLNEELSEALGEKVDLQLSNLSSKL
;
A
#
# COMPACT_ATOMS: atom_id res chain seq x y z
N MET A 1 50.82 -27.63 51.97
CA MET A 1 52.06 -27.98 51.23
C MET A 1 51.80 -27.86 49.75
N ARG A 2 52.40 -26.87 49.08
CA ARG A 2 52.75 -26.91 47.64
C ARG A 2 54.10 -27.66 47.51
N PRO A 3 54.45 -28.28 46.38
CA PRO A 3 55.09 -27.58 45.24
C PRO A 3 54.61 -28.14 43.86
N SER A 4 54.49 -27.45 42.71
CA SER A 4 55.36 -26.55 41.93
C SER A 4 56.68 -27.17 41.46
N VAL A 5 57.11 -26.75 40.24
CA VAL A 5 58.41 -27.00 39.56
C VAL A 5 58.40 -28.25 38.65
N THR A 6 58.90 -28.35 37.40
CA THR A 6 59.39 -27.50 36.29
C THR A 6 60.33 -28.41 35.46
N ARG A 7 60.58 -28.06 34.17
CA ARG A 7 61.76 -28.44 33.34
C ARG A 7 61.77 -29.84 32.68
N LEU A 8 62.31 -30.08 31.48
CA LEU A 8 62.90 -29.28 30.39
C LEU A 8 63.21 -30.25 29.20
N ILE A 9 63.21 -29.75 27.95
CA ILE A 9 63.88 -30.20 26.69
C ILE A 9 64.48 -31.62 26.56
N SER A 10 64.32 -32.19 25.35
CA SER A 10 65.45 -32.25 24.40
C SER A 10 65.04 -32.69 22.99
N ARG A 11 65.82 -32.19 22.02
CA ARG A 11 65.71 -32.26 20.57
C ARG A 11 66.06 -33.66 20.03
N GLY A 12 65.52 -33.99 18.85
CA GLY A 12 66.06 -35.04 17.99
C GLY A 12 65.50 -34.92 16.58
N ALA A 13 66.24 -34.24 15.70
CA ALA A 13 65.95 -34.12 14.28
C ALA A 13 66.71 -35.20 13.48
N ARG A 14 66.13 -35.67 12.37
CA ARG A 14 66.72 -35.86 11.00
C ARG A 14 65.83 -36.82 10.20
N ALA A 15 65.22 -36.32 9.11
CA ALA A 15 65.70 -36.40 7.71
C ALA A 15 65.22 -37.72 7.05
N ALA A 16 64.11 -37.66 6.30
CA ALA A 16 64.05 -37.43 4.85
C ALA A 16 64.32 -38.72 4.05
N LEU A 17 63.36 -39.11 3.22
CA LEU A 17 63.54 -39.48 1.80
C LEU A 17 62.19 -39.90 1.18
N THR A 18 61.78 -39.11 0.19
CA THR A 18 61.23 -39.52 -1.11
C THR A 18 59.99 -40.41 -1.19
N ALA A 19 58.85 -39.81 -1.56
CA ALA A 19 57.83 -40.51 -2.33
C ALA A 19 57.29 -39.59 -3.43
N ALA A 20 57.43 -40.06 -4.67
CA ALA A 20 57.18 -39.34 -5.90
C ALA A 20 55.69 -38.99 -6.08
N ARG A 21 55.42 -37.78 -6.60
CA ARG A 21 54.13 -37.37 -7.14
C ARG A 21 53.81 -38.23 -8.37
N VAL A 22 52.80 -39.10 -8.26
CA VAL A 22 52.06 -39.58 -9.43
C VAL A 22 50.82 -38.70 -9.56
N SER A 23 50.85 -37.84 -10.58
CA SER A 23 49.74 -36.98 -10.98
C SER A 23 48.69 -37.81 -11.70
N SER A 24 47.56 -38.07 -11.04
CA SER A 24 46.36 -38.60 -11.70
C SER A 24 45.55 -37.43 -12.26
N PRO A 25 45.27 -37.36 -13.57
CA PRO A 25 44.40 -36.33 -14.12
C PRO A 25 42.95 -36.72 -13.86
N GLN A 26 42.39 -36.21 -12.76
CA GLN A 26 40.94 -36.17 -12.60
C GLN A 26 40.39 -35.18 -13.63
N ARG A 27 39.88 -35.72 -14.74
CA ARG A 27 39.14 -34.96 -15.74
C ARG A 27 37.91 -34.35 -15.06
N TYR A 28 38.00 -33.07 -14.75
CA TYR A 28 36.87 -32.25 -14.35
C TYR A 28 35.98 -32.10 -15.58
N ILE A 29 34.92 -32.91 -15.66
CA ILE A 29 33.88 -32.74 -16.68
C ILE A 29 33.17 -31.44 -16.34
N ARG A 30 33.42 -30.39 -17.14
CA ARG A 30 32.67 -29.13 -17.04
C ARG A 30 31.21 -29.43 -17.40
N PRO A 31 30.23 -29.05 -16.58
CA PRO A 31 28.85 -29.04 -17.05
C PRO A 31 28.75 -28.06 -18.22
N THR A 32 28.42 -28.57 -19.40
CA THR A 32 28.12 -27.75 -20.56
C THR A 32 26.90 -26.92 -20.25
N ARG A 33 27.10 -25.60 -20.19
CA ARG A 33 26.05 -24.59 -20.12
C ARG A 33 25.08 -24.87 -21.30
N PRO A 34 23.78 -25.07 -21.07
CA PRO A 34 22.84 -25.16 -22.18
C PRO A 34 22.90 -23.81 -22.92
N THR A 35 23.33 -23.86 -24.18
CA THR A 35 23.17 -22.77 -25.12
C THR A 35 21.69 -22.60 -25.34
N CYS A 36 21.08 -21.61 -24.69
CA CYS A 36 19.73 -21.17 -24.98
C CYS A 36 19.67 -20.78 -26.46
N PRO A 37 18.94 -21.53 -27.31
CA PRO A 37 18.69 -21.06 -28.66
C PRO A 37 17.67 -19.94 -28.54
N PHE A 38 18.00 -18.80 -29.13
CA PHE A 38 17.06 -17.73 -29.46
C PHE A 38 16.47 -16.97 -28.26
N ALA A 39 17.00 -15.77 -28.03
CA ALA A 39 16.38 -14.76 -27.19
C ALA A 39 15.02 -14.37 -27.77
N LEU A 40 13.96 -15.08 -27.38
CA LEU A 40 12.65 -14.47 -27.30
C LEU A 40 12.76 -13.42 -26.20
N GLN A 41 12.93 -12.17 -26.62
CA GLN A 41 12.63 -11.01 -25.79
C GLN A 41 11.18 -11.18 -25.37
N HIS A 42 10.94 -11.81 -24.23
CA HIS A 42 9.67 -11.67 -23.52
C HIS A 42 9.67 -10.23 -23.00
N THR A 43 9.33 -9.33 -23.91
CA THR A 43 8.75 -8.03 -23.61
C THR A 43 7.77 -8.24 -22.47
N ARG A 44 8.09 -7.64 -21.32
CA ARG A 44 7.32 -7.70 -20.08
C ARG A 44 6.03 -6.90 -20.28
N TRP A 45 5.08 -7.43 -21.04
CA TRP A 45 3.77 -6.80 -21.31
C TRP A 45 2.78 -6.96 -20.14
N LEU A 46 3.22 -6.68 -18.91
CA LEU A 46 2.32 -6.55 -17.75
C LEU A 46 2.39 -5.15 -17.11
N SER A 47 2.98 -4.19 -17.79
CA SER A 47 2.78 -2.78 -17.45
C SER A 47 1.45 -2.37 -18.05
N THR A 48 0.40 -2.39 -17.23
CA THR A 48 -0.74 -1.50 -17.47
C THR A 48 -0.17 -0.11 -17.79
N PRO A 49 -0.65 0.58 -18.84
CA PRO A 49 -0.25 1.97 -19.05
C PRO A 49 -0.44 2.71 -17.73
N ALA A 50 0.53 3.55 -17.37
CA ALA A 50 0.39 4.39 -16.19
C ALA A 50 -0.98 5.06 -16.27
N PRO A 51 -1.80 5.02 -15.19
CA PRO A 51 -3.09 5.68 -15.20
C PRO A 51 -2.86 7.12 -15.66
N PHE A 52 -3.69 7.59 -16.59
CA PHE A 52 -3.67 8.99 -16.98
C PHE A 52 -3.81 9.81 -15.70
N ILE A 53 -2.74 10.50 -15.31
CA ILE A 53 -2.80 11.52 -14.27
C ILE A 53 -3.57 12.64 -14.93
N ASN A 54 -4.83 12.81 -14.56
CA ASN A 54 -5.52 14.04 -14.89
C ASN A 54 -4.82 15.10 -14.03
N GLU A 55 -4.00 15.95 -14.64
CA GLU A 55 -3.37 17.06 -13.93
C GLU A 55 -4.51 17.97 -13.47
N SER A 56 -4.96 17.80 -12.22
CA SER A 56 -5.94 18.68 -11.63
C SER A 56 -5.33 20.08 -11.62
N HIS A 57 -6.02 21.05 -12.21
CA HIS A 57 -5.61 22.46 -12.21
C HIS A 57 -5.77 23.12 -10.82
N LEU A 58 -5.87 22.30 -9.77
CA LEU A 58 -6.11 22.70 -8.40
C LEU A 58 -4.79 23.18 -7.80
N THR A 59 -4.82 24.29 -7.05
CA THR A 59 -3.64 24.69 -6.26
C THR A 59 -3.51 23.80 -5.04
N VAL A 60 -2.28 23.64 -4.52
CA VAL A 60 -2.04 22.86 -3.30
C VAL A 60 -2.86 23.39 -2.12
N ASP A 61 -2.93 24.70 -1.97
CA ASP A 61 -3.69 25.34 -0.89
C ASP A 61 -5.18 25.04 -1.02
N ARG A 62 -5.73 25.17 -2.23
CA ARG A 62 -7.15 24.88 -2.50
C ARG A 62 -7.47 23.40 -2.29
N TYR A 63 -6.58 22.50 -2.69
CA TYR A 63 -6.71 21.07 -2.40
C TYR A 63 -6.78 20.82 -0.89
N ASN A 64 -5.90 21.45 -0.10
CA ASN A 64 -5.89 21.25 1.34
C ASN A 64 -7.21 21.69 1.96
N GLU A 65 -7.69 22.90 1.65
CA GLU A 65 -8.98 23.43 2.13
C GLU A 65 -10.15 22.49 1.80
N LEU A 66 -10.28 22.11 0.53
CA LEU A 66 -11.38 21.26 0.06
C LEU A 66 -11.31 19.86 0.66
N SER A 67 -10.12 19.25 0.68
CA SER A 67 -9.95 17.90 1.22
C SER A 67 -10.13 17.86 2.74
N ASP A 68 -9.65 18.86 3.48
CA ASP A 68 -9.90 18.94 4.93
C ASP A 68 -11.41 19.03 5.22
N MET A 69 -12.10 19.96 4.56
CA MET A 69 -13.54 20.11 4.74
C MET A 69 -14.35 18.87 4.31
N THR A 70 -13.90 18.16 3.26
CA THR A 70 -14.51 16.89 2.84
C THR A 70 -14.38 15.85 3.95
N MET A 71 -13.19 15.69 4.53
CA MET A 71 -12.93 14.69 5.56
C MET A 71 -13.67 15.04 6.85
N ASP A 72 -13.70 16.32 7.24
CA ASP A 72 -14.41 16.79 8.44
C ASP A 72 -15.93 16.58 8.30
N SER A 73 -16.52 16.96 7.17
CA SER A 73 -17.96 16.74 6.91
C SER A 73 -18.32 15.26 6.86
N MET A 74 -17.44 14.43 6.29
CA MET A 74 -17.63 12.98 6.25
C MET A 74 -17.55 12.38 7.65
N LEU A 75 -16.57 12.80 8.46
CA LEU A 75 -16.40 12.35 9.83
C LEU A 75 -17.63 12.67 10.67
N GLU A 76 -18.07 13.93 10.69
CA GLU A 76 -19.25 14.38 11.46
C GLU A 76 -20.51 13.59 11.07
N SER A 77 -20.72 13.38 9.77
CA SER A 77 -21.88 12.63 9.27
C SER A 77 -21.82 11.16 9.66
N LEU A 78 -20.63 10.54 9.61
CA LEU A 78 -20.43 9.15 9.99
C LEU A 78 -20.56 8.96 11.50
N GLU A 79 -19.98 9.84 12.33
CA GLU A 79 -20.13 9.81 13.79
C GLU A 79 -21.61 9.87 14.20
N THR A 80 -22.35 10.82 13.62
CA THR A 80 -23.80 10.94 13.87
C THR A 80 -24.56 9.67 13.49
N LEU A 81 -24.25 9.11 12.32
CA LEU A 81 -24.87 7.88 11.84
C LEU A 81 -24.55 6.68 12.74
N LEU A 82 -23.30 6.54 13.19
CA LEU A 82 -22.90 5.44 14.07
C LEU A 82 -23.55 5.55 15.45
N ASP A 83 -23.66 6.77 15.98
CA ASP A 83 -24.36 7.04 17.24
C ASP A 83 -25.85 6.66 17.13
N ASP A 84 -26.51 6.98 16.01
CA ASP A 84 -27.91 6.63 15.76
C ASP A 84 -28.14 5.11 15.67
N LEU A 85 -27.20 4.37 15.05
CA LEU A 85 -27.25 2.91 14.97
C LEU A 85 -26.97 2.23 16.32
N GLY A 86 -26.13 2.84 17.17
CA GLY A 86 -25.81 2.35 18.50
C GLY A 86 -25.13 0.97 18.54
N ASN A 87 -24.48 0.55 17.46
CA ASN A 87 -23.77 -0.73 17.38
C ASN A 87 -22.31 -0.58 17.88
N PRO A 88 -21.89 -1.28 18.95
CA PRO A 88 -20.54 -1.17 19.48
C PRO A 88 -19.44 -1.76 18.59
N GLU A 89 -19.78 -2.52 17.55
CA GLU A 89 -18.82 -3.03 16.58
C GLU A 89 -18.47 -2.01 15.48
N TYR A 90 -19.22 -0.92 15.39
CA TYR A 90 -19.00 0.10 14.39
C TYR A 90 -18.23 1.27 14.99
N GLU A 91 -17.16 1.67 14.32
CA GLU A 91 -16.30 2.77 14.76
C GLU A 91 -15.77 3.55 13.56
N VAL A 92 -15.57 4.85 13.75
CA VAL A 92 -14.93 5.74 12.78
C VAL A 92 -13.73 6.40 13.45
N GLU A 93 -12.58 6.34 12.78
CA GLU A 93 -11.33 6.93 13.25
C GLU A 93 -10.75 7.84 12.17
N TYR A 94 -10.38 9.08 12.53
CA TYR A 94 -9.68 10.00 11.64
C TYR A 94 -8.31 10.38 12.21
N HIS A 95 -7.25 10.06 11.47
CA HIS A 95 -5.89 10.37 11.87
C HIS A 95 -4.96 10.65 10.68
N SER A 96 -4.22 11.76 10.74
CA SER A 96 -3.17 12.11 9.76
C SER A 96 -3.63 12.06 8.30
N GLY A 97 -4.86 12.51 8.01
CA GLY A 97 -5.43 12.52 6.67
C GLY A 97 -5.99 11.16 6.20
N VAL A 98 -6.06 10.17 7.09
CA VAL A 98 -6.67 8.86 6.85
C VAL A 98 -7.91 8.72 7.74
N LEU A 99 -9.07 8.55 7.13
CA LEU A 99 -10.32 8.17 7.79
C LEU A 99 -10.55 6.68 7.58
N THR A 100 -10.74 5.95 8.68
CA THR A 100 -11.00 4.52 8.69
C THR A 100 -12.37 4.30 9.31
N LEU A 101 -13.26 3.65 8.57
CA LEU A 101 -14.59 3.28 9.05
C LEU A 101 -14.65 1.75 9.13
N HIS A 102 -14.86 1.25 10.34
CA HIS A 102 -15.00 -0.17 10.63
C HIS A 102 -16.49 -0.50 10.83
N LEU A 103 -17.02 -1.44 10.07
CA LEU A 103 -18.42 -1.87 10.12
C LEU A 103 -18.58 -3.36 10.44
N GLY A 104 -17.66 -3.92 11.25
CA GLY A 104 -17.69 -5.33 11.64
C GLY A 104 -17.77 -6.29 10.45
N GLU A 105 -18.87 -7.03 10.34
CA GLU A 105 -19.11 -8.00 9.26
C GLU A 105 -19.19 -7.37 7.85
N HIS A 106 -19.50 -6.08 7.74
CA HIS A 106 -19.57 -5.37 6.45
C HIS A 106 -18.18 -4.93 5.95
N GLY A 107 -17.13 -5.13 6.75
CA GLY A 107 -15.75 -4.81 6.40
C GLY A 107 -15.29 -3.42 6.83
N THR A 108 -14.18 -2.99 6.24
CA THR A 108 -13.49 -1.75 6.60
C THR A 108 -13.31 -0.86 5.37
N TYR A 109 -13.72 0.39 5.49
CA TYR A 109 -13.50 1.42 4.49
C TYR A 109 -12.30 2.28 4.92
N VAL A 110 -11.43 2.61 3.98
CA VAL A 110 -10.30 3.51 4.22
C VAL A 110 -10.34 4.63 3.20
N ILE A 111 -10.48 5.87 3.67
CA ILE A 111 -10.46 7.09 2.87
C ILE A 111 -9.19 7.86 3.22
N ASN A 112 -8.37 8.18 2.24
CA ASN A 112 -7.05 8.77 2.47
C ASN A 112 -6.81 9.97 1.56
N LYS A 113 -6.38 11.08 2.16
CA LYS A 113 -5.85 12.24 1.46
C LYS A 113 -4.53 11.88 0.78
N GLN A 114 -4.37 12.25 -0.48
CA GLN A 114 -3.13 12.10 -1.25
C GLN A 114 -2.66 13.47 -1.78
N PRO A 115 -2.08 14.33 -0.91
CA PRO A 115 -1.63 15.66 -1.29
C PRO A 115 -0.67 15.73 -2.49
N PRO A 116 0.31 14.80 -2.66
CA PRO A 116 1.21 14.83 -3.81
C PRO A 116 0.48 14.70 -5.15
N ASN A 117 -0.67 14.03 -5.17
CA ASN A 117 -1.48 13.82 -6.37
C ASN A 117 -2.72 14.72 -6.40
N MET A 118 -2.98 15.50 -5.34
CA MET A 118 -4.22 16.26 -5.13
C MET A 118 -5.48 15.39 -5.29
N GLN A 119 -5.45 14.19 -4.72
CA GLN A 119 -6.50 13.19 -4.83
C GLN A 119 -7.02 12.75 -3.46
N ILE A 120 -8.21 12.17 -3.44
CA ILE A 120 -8.70 11.34 -2.34
C ILE A 120 -8.76 9.89 -2.82
N TRP A 121 -8.19 8.98 -2.05
CA TRP A 121 -8.22 7.55 -2.35
C TRP A 121 -9.20 6.85 -1.42
N LEU A 122 -9.98 5.93 -1.98
CA LEU A 122 -10.92 5.08 -1.27
C LEU A 122 -10.47 3.62 -1.41
N SER A 123 -10.51 2.88 -0.32
CA SER A 123 -10.50 1.42 -0.31
C SER A 123 -11.84 0.96 0.25
N SER A 124 -12.72 0.48 -0.63
CA SER A 124 -14.00 -0.12 -0.24
C SER A 124 -13.89 -1.65 -0.17
N PRO A 125 -14.51 -2.32 0.82
CA PRO A 125 -14.60 -3.78 0.86
C PRO A 125 -15.45 -4.36 -0.28
N HIS A 126 -16.32 -3.55 -0.90
CA HIS A 126 -17.21 -3.96 -1.98
C HIS A 126 -16.66 -3.62 -3.37
N SER A 127 -16.34 -2.35 -3.62
CA SER A 127 -15.91 -1.89 -4.94
C SER A 127 -14.39 -1.82 -5.13
N GLY A 128 -13.62 -2.06 -4.07
CA GLY A 128 -12.16 -2.06 -4.10
C GLY A 128 -11.56 -0.65 -4.13
N PRO A 129 -10.31 -0.51 -4.61
CA PRO A 129 -9.60 0.77 -4.57
C PRO A 129 -10.05 1.72 -5.68
N LYS A 130 -10.37 2.96 -5.32
CA LYS A 130 -10.73 4.06 -6.23
C LYS A 130 -9.91 5.31 -5.92
N ARG A 131 -9.71 6.15 -6.93
CA ARG A 131 -8.93 7.40 -6.84
C ARG A 131 -9.77 8.52 -7.40
N TYR A 132 -10.06 9.51 -6.58
CA TYR A 132 -10.94 10.60 -6.93
C TYR A 132 -10.14 11.85 -7.18
N ASP A 133 -10.46 12.50 -8.30
CA ASP A 133 -9.93 13.79 -8.70
C ASP A 133 -11.01 14.85 -8.43
N TYR A 134 -10.61 16.03 -7.97
CA TYR A 134 -11.56 17.13 -7.79
C TYR A 134 -11.98 17.70 -9.15
N SER A 135 -13.27 17.92 -9.34
CA SER A 135 -13.83 18.58 -10.52
C SER A 135 -14.40 19.94 -10.13
N ASP A 136 -13.78 21.04 -10.58
CA ASP A 136 -14.28 22.39 -10.35
C ASP A 136 -15.67 22.61 -11.01
N ASP A 137 -15.96 21.92 -12.12
CA ASP A 137 -17.25 22.03 -12.82
C ASP A 137 -18.41 21.43 -12.03
N ARG A 138 -18.15 20.33 -11.30
CA ARG A 138 -19.17 19.62 -10.49
C ARG A 138 -19.11 19.96 -9.02
N ASP A 139 -18.05 20.63 -8.59
CA ASP A 139 -17.75 20.93 -7.21
C ASP A 139 -17.71 19.70 -6.29
N ASP A 140 -17.13 18.60 -6.81
CA ASP A 140 -17.12 17.30 -6.15
C ASP A 140 -15.90 16.45 -6.56
N TRP A 141 -15.63 15.40 -5.79
CA TRP A 141 -14.61 14.39 -6.01
C TRP A 141 -15.15 13.30 -6.93
N ILE A 142 -14.63 13.22 -8.16
CA ILE A 142 -15.15 12.35 -9.22
C ILE A 142 -14.17 11.23 -9.55
N TYR A 143 -14.68 10.01 -9.74
CA TYR A 143 -13.88 8.90 -10.25
C TYR A 143 -13.92 8.87 -11.78
N SER A 144 -12.77 9.06 -12.41
CA SER A 144 -12.64 9.20 -13.87
C SER A 144 -13.11 8.00 -14.71
N ARG A 145 -13.28 6.81 -14.12
CA ARG A 145 -13.67 5.61 -14.89
C ARG A 145 -15.17 5.43 -15.03
N ASP A 146 -15.94 5.75 -14.00
CA ASP A 146 -17.39 5.57 -13.95
C ASP A 146 -18.15 6.89 -13.80
N ASP A 147 -17.43 8.02 -13.70
CA ASP A 147 -17.97 9.38 -13.57
C ASP A 147 -18.87 9.57 -12.34
N ARG A 148 -18.72 8.71 -11.33
CA ARG A 148 -19.46 8.78 -10.07
C ARG A 148 -18.72 9.60 -9.03
N SER A 149 -19.48 10.28 -8.18
CA SER A 149 -18.88 11.02 -7.08
C SER A 149 -18.55 10.13 -5.88
N LEU A 150 -17.62 10.61 -5.05
CA LEU A 150 -17.24 9.93 -3.81
C LEU A 150 -18.44 9.78 -2.87
N GLY A 151 -19.21 10.86 -2.70
CA GLY A 151 -20.40 10.86 -1.85
C GLY A 151 -21.50 9.95 -2.36
N GLU A 152 -21.76 9.94 -3.68
CA GLU A 152 -22.75 9.04 -4.27
C GLU A 152 -22.42 7.57 -4.02
N LEU A 153 -21.16 7.17 -4.24
CA LEU A 153 -20.74 5.79 -4.03
C LEU A 153 -20.85 5.39 -2.55
N LEU A 154 -20.34 6.22 -1.64
CA LEU A 154 -20.37 5.92 -0.20
C LEU A 154 -21.82 5.87 0.31
N ASN A 155 -22.68 6.80 -0.10
CA ASN A 155 -24.09 6.77 0.29
C ASN A 155 -24.77 5.47 -0.16
N GLU A 156 -24.50 5.00 -1.38
CA GLU A 156 -25.06 3.73 -1.88
C GLU A 156 -24.53 2.52 -1.11
N GLU A 157 -23.20 2.38 -1.01
CA GLU A 157 -22.58 1.22 -0.35
C GLU A 157 -22.92 1.14 1.14
N LEU A 158 -22.92 2.28 1.85
CA LEU A 158 -23.29 2.35 3.26
C LEU A 158 -24.79 2.11 3.46
N SER A 159 -25.65 2.60 2.57
CA SER A 159 -27.08 2.33 2.67
C SER A 159 -27.39 0.85 2.48
N GLU A 160 -26.68 0.17 1.56
CA GLU A 160 -26.83 -1.27 1.34
C GLU A 160 -26.29 -2.07 2.53
N ALA A 161 -25.12 -1.70 3.05
CA ALA A 161 -24.50 -2.39 4.18
C ALA A 161 -25.34 -2.27 5.46
N LEU A 162 -25.87 -1.08 5.75
CA LEU A 162 -26.56 -0.78 7.01
C LEU A 162 -28.09 -1.01 6.92
N GLY A 163 -28.64 -1.13 5.72
CA GLY A 163 -30.08 -1.31 5.51
C GLY A 163 -30.92 -0.06 5.75
N GLU A 164 -30.30 1.10 5.92
CA GLU A 164 -30.94 2.40 6.11
C GLU A 164 -30.47 3.42 5.07
N LYS A 165 -31.24 4.48 4.84
CA LYS A 165 -30.84 5.50 3.87
C LYS A 165 -29.78 6.42 4.47
N VAL A 166 -28.58 6.36 3.94
CA VAL A 166 -27.44 7.21 4.32
C VAL A 166 -27.31 8.41 3.38
N ASP A 167 -27.06 9.58 3.95
CA ASP A 167 -26.71 10.80 3.21
C ASP A 167 -25.60 11.58 3.92
N LEU A 168 -24.39 11.48 3.38
CA LEU A 168 -23.19 12.16 3.91
C LEU A 168 -23.07 13.63 3.50
N GLN A 169 -23.99 14.16 2.68
CA GLN A 169 -24.04 15.58 2.27
C GLN A 169 -22.72 16.16 1.71
N LEU A 170 -21.97 15.34 0.96
CA LEU A 170 -20.67 15.71 0.39
C LEU A 170 -20.74 16.51 -0.92
N SER A 171 -21.94 16.94 -1.33
CA SER A 171 -22.14 17.73 -2.56
C SER A 171 -21.90 19.23 -2.33
N ASN A 172 -21.35 19.93 -3.33
CA ASN A 172 -21.20 21.40 -3.36
C ASN A 172 -20.34 21.95 -2.22
N LEU A 173 -19.23 21.27 -1.93
CA LEU A 173 -18.37 21.61 -0.80
C LEU A 173 -17.81 23.04 -0.90
N SER A 174 -17.42 23.53 -2.09
CA SER A 174 -16.87 24.89 -2.20
C SER A 174 -17.83 25.99 -1.76
N SER A 175 -19.14 25.75 -1.80
CA SER A 175 -20.15 26.74 -1.39
C SER A 175 -20.19 26.96 0.13
N LYS A 176 -19.58 26.06 0.91
CA LYS A 176 -19.47 26.14 2.37
C LYS A 176 -18.20 26.86 2.85
N LEU A 177 -17.26 27.19 1.95
CA LEU A 177 -16.06 28.01 2.21
C LEU A 177 -16.42 29.50 2.24
#